data_AF-K5ZH00-F1
#
_entry.id   AF-K5ZH00-F1
#
_cell.length_a   1.000
_cell.length_b   1.000
_cell.length_c   1.000
_cell.angle_alpha   90.00
_cell.angle_beta   90.00
_cell.angle_gamma   90.00
#
_symmetry.space_group_name_H-M   'P 1'
#
loop_
_entity.id
_entity.type
_entity.pdbx_description
1 polymer ?
#
loop_
_entity_poly.entity_id
_entity_poly.type
_entity_poly.pdbx_seq_one_letter_code
_entity_poly.pdbx_strand_id
1 'polypeptide(L)'
;MGVLQAIAVHPRTEDGYEIIYGERRYRASLLAGAKTIKGTIYNNITDDEAEDMSLSENLQREQVRPTEEARAFKRLLEKGRYDICSLAGRFGRSKKYIYTRLKLNELYASIGELLDNDR
;
A
#
# COMPACT_ATOMS: atom_id res chain seq x y z
N MET A 1 16.15 20.31 -15.50
CA MET A 1 15.27 19.55 -16.41
C MET A 1 14.83 18.27 -15.69
N GLY A 2 13.74 18.34 -14.93
CA GLY A 2 13.28 17.22 -14.12
C GLY A 2 12.64 16.15 -15.02
N VAL A 3 13.16 14.93 -14.99
CA VAL A 3 12.50 13.79 -15.62
C VAL A 3 11.16 13.63 -14.90
N LEU A 4 10.06 13.97 -15.57
CA LEU A 4 8.72 13.59 -15.12
C LEU A 4 8.74 12.07 -14.96
N GLN A 5 8.83 11.60 -13.71
CA GLN A 5 8.76 10.18 -13.41
C GLN A 5 7.42 9.67 -13.96
N ALA A 6 7.40 8.47 -14.55
CA ALA A 6 6.17 7.85 -15.05
C ALA A 6 5.33 7.30 -13.89
N ILE A 7 4.00 7.30 -14.01
CA ILE A 7 3.15 6.53 -13.10
C ILE A 7 3.34 5.03 -13.38
N ALA A 8 3.13 4.16 -12.42
CA ALA A 8 3.10 2.73 -12.69
C ALA A 8 1.68 2.21 -12.66
N VAL A 9 1.35 1.37 -13.64
CA VAL A 9 0.01 0.82 -13.79
C VAL A 9 0.02 -0.68 -14.08
N HIS A 10 -1.05 -1.35 -13.71
CA HIS A 10 -1.35 -2.75 -14.02
C HIS A 10 -2.65 -2.82 -14.84
N PRO A 11 -2.71 -3.54 -15.98
CA PRO A 11 -3.98 -3.78 -16.68
C PRO A 11 -4.96 -4.53 -15.79
N ARG A 12 -6.22 -4.08 -15.71
CA ARG A 12 -7.28 -4.82 -15.00
C ARG A 12 -7.93 -5.85 -15.91
N THR A 13 -8.50 -6.90 -15.29
CA THR A 13 -9.26 -7.95 -15.98
C THR A 13 -10.51 -7.41 -16.70
N GLU A 14 -11.14 -6.35 -16.17
CA GLU A 14 -12.37 -5.73 -16.70
C GLU A 14 -12.10 -4.44 -17.51
N ASP A 15 -11.04 -4.45 -18.31
CA ASP A 15 -10.52 -3.29 -19.06
C ASP A 15 -10.00 -2.14 -18.19
N GLY A 16 -9.09 -1.34 -18.78
CA GLY A 16 -8.46 -0.21 -18.12
C GLY A 16 -7.24 -0.57 -17.28
N TYR A 17 -6.82 0.37 -16.44
CA TYR A 17 -5.56 0.30 -15.69
C TYR A 17 -5.76 0.68 -14.22
N GLU A 18 -5.15 -0.10 -13.33
CA GLU A 18 -4.97 0.26 -11.93
C GLU A 18 -3.63 0.96 -11.72
N ILE A 19 -3.61 2.00 -10.89
CA ILE A 19 -2.37 2.68 -10.50
C ILE A 19 -1.71 1.91 -9.36
N ILE A 20 -0.50 1.40 -9.62
CA ILE A 20 0.36 0.79 -8.60
C ILE A 20 1.02 1.90 -7.75
N TYR A 21 1.58 2.92 -8.40
CA TYR A 21 2.12 4.10 -7.73
C TYR A 21 2.10 5.35 -8.62
N GLY A 22 2.12 6.52 -7.97
CA GLY A 22 2.09 7.81 -8.64
C GLY A 22 0.70 8.47 -8.71
N GLU A 23 -0.24 8.08 -7.84
CA GLU A 23 -1.61 8.64 -7.83
C GLU A 23 -1.60 10.18 -7.73
N ARG A 24 -0.76 10.78 -6.88
CA ARG A 24 -0.65 12.25 -6.78
C ARG A 24 -0.28 12.91 -8.12
N ARG A 25 0.62 12.29 -8.90
CA ARG A 25 1.00 12.78 -10.24
C ARG A 25 -0.14 12.60 -11.23
N TYR A 26 -0.84 11.47 -11.17
CA TYR A 26 -2.05 11.26 -11.96
C TYR A 26 -3.12 12.32 -11.66
N ARG A 27 -3.42 12.57 -10.38
CA ARG A 27 -4.37 13.62 -9.95
C ARG A 27 -3.93 15.01 -10.40
N ALA A 28 -2.65 15.36 -10.24
CA ALA A 28 -2.12 16.64 -10.73
C ALA A 28 -2.26 16.79 -12.25
N SER A 29 -2.03 15.72 -13.01
CA SER A 29 -2.23 15.67 -14.46
C SER A 29 -3.69 15.90 -14.84
N LEU A 30 -4.63 15.30 -14.10
CA LEU A 30 -6.07 15.54 -14.29
C LEU A 30 -6.45 17.00 -14.01
N LEU A 31 -5.96 17.57 -12.89
CA LEU A 31 -6.21 18.97 -12.53
C LEU A 31 -5.61 19.96 -13.55
N ALA A 32 -4.50 19.58 -14.19
CA ALA A 32 -3.88 20.35 -15.26
C ALA A 32 -4.58 20.19 -16.63
N GLY A 33 -5.67 19.40 -16.71
CA GLY A 33 -6.39 19.14 -17.95
C GLY A 33 -5.61 18.32 -18.98
N ALA A 34 -4.56 17.60 -18.55
CA ALA A 34 -3.74 16.81 -19.44
C ALA A 34 -4.53 15.58 -19.93
N LYS A 35 -4.57 15.41 -21.27
CA LYS A 35 -5.26 14.29 -21.93
C LYS A 35 -4.50 12.97 -21.79
N THR A 36 -3.19 13.03 -21.59
CA THR A 36 -2.32 11.85 -21.46
C THR A 36 -1.26 12.09 -20.40
N ILE A 37 -0.78 10.98 -19.81
CA ILE A 37 0.31 10.97 -18.83
C ILE A 37 1.25 9.80 -19.15
N LYS A 38 2.55 9.97 -18.90
CA LYS A 38 3.52 8.88 -19.06
C LYS A 38 3.29 7.82 -17.98
N GLY A 39 3.09 6.58 -18.40
CA GLY A 39 2.93 5.42 -17.52
C GLY A 39 3.84 4.26 -17.92
N THR A 40 4.39 3.56 -16.93
CA THR A 40 5.03 2.26 -17.07
C THR A 40 3.99 1.19 -16.77
N ILE A 41 3.80 0.25 -17.69
CA ILE A 41 2.79 -0.80 -17.57
C ILE A 41 3.46 -2.10 -17.11
N TYR A 42 2.96 -2.67 -16.02
CA TYR A 42 3.37 -3.98 -15.51
C TYR A 42 2.39 -5.05 -16.01
N ASN A 43 2.71 -5.66 -17.15
CA ASN A 43 1.86 -6.63 -17.85
C ASN A 43 1.98 -8.08 -17.32
N ASN A 44 3.05 -8.39 -16.58
CA ASN A 44 3.42 -9.76 -16.21
C ASN A 44 3.30 -9.99 -14.70
N ILE A 45 2.29 -9.38 -14.09
CA ILE A 45 1.98 -9.54 -12.66
C ILE A 45 0.50 -9.88 -12.51
N THR A 46 0.10 -10.48 -11.40
CA THR A 46 -1.33 -10.66 -11.06
C THR A 46 -1.90 -9.41 -10.38
N ASP A 47 -3.24 -9.30 -10.31
CA ASP A 47 -3.93 -8.27 -9.52
C ASP A 47 -3.43 -8.24 -8.06
N ASP A 48 -3.22 -9.42 -7.46
CA ASP A 48 -2.66 -9.54 -6.11
C ASP A 48 -1.23 -9.01 -6.00
N GLU A 49 -0.38 -9.26 -7.00
CA GLU A 49 0.97 -8.72 -7.07
C GLU A 49 0.99 -7.21 -7.24
N ALA A 50 0.08 -6.67 -8.07
CA ALA A 50 -0.08 -5.24 -8.25
C ALA A 50 -0.47 -4.56 -6.94
N GLU A 51 -1.40 -5.15 -6.21
CA GLU A 51 -1.83 -4.68 -4.90
C GLU A 51 -0.70 -4.75 -3.85
N ASP A 52 0.04 -5.87 -3.79
CA ASP A 52 1.17 -6.03 -2.87
C ASP A 52 2.27 -4.99 -3.13
N MET A 53 2.52 -4.69 -4.40
CA MET A 53 3.45 -3.63 -4.79
C MET A 53 2.95 -2.25 -4.39
N SER A 54 1.66 -1.97 -4.59
CA SER A 54 1.04 -0.73 -4.14
C SER A 54 1.14 -0.56 -2.62
N LEU A 55 0.78 -1.59 -1.85
CA LEU A 55 0.90 -1.58 -0.38
C LEU A 55 2.35 -1.40 0.07
N SER A 56 3.30 -2.05 -0.60
CA SER A 56 4.72 -1.92 -0.31
C SER A 56 5.26 -0.51 -0.55
N GLU A 57 4.88 0.13 -1.67
CA GLU A 57 5.29 1.51 -1.95
C GLU A 57 4.70 2.48 -0.93
N ASN A 58 3.41 2.33 -0.62
CA ASN A 58 2.73 3.15 0.38
C ASN A 58 3.44 3.06 1.74
N LEU A 59 3.87 1.86 2.15
CA LEU A 59 4.58 1.60 3.40
C LEU A 59 6.00 2.18 3.46
N GLN A 60 6.66 2.39 2.32
CA GLN A 60 8.03 2.91 2.26
C GLN A 60 8.10 4.45 2.32
N ARG A 61 6.95 5.14 2.39
CA ARG A 61 6.92 6.60 2.49
C ARG A 61 7.47 7.07 3.84
N GLU A 62 8.07 8.25 3.86
CA GLU A 62 8.68 8.83 5.08
C GLU A 62 7.66 9.10 6.20
N GLN A 63 6.37 9.29 5.85
CA GLN A 63 5.32 9.74 6.78
C GLN A 63 4.12 8.77 6.84
N VAL A 64 4.38 7.46 6.96
CA VAL A 64 3.29 6.49 7.18
C VAL A 64 2.86 6.51 8.65
N ARG A 65 1.56 6.63 8.92
CA ARG A 65 1.07 6.63 10.31
C ARG A 65 1.17 5.22 10.90
N PRO A 66 1.47 5.05 12.20
CA PRO A 66 1.59 3.72 12.83
C PRO A 66 0.38 2.81 12.63
N THR A 67 -0.83 3.38 12.54
CA THR A 67 -2.08 2.64 12.26
C THR A 67 -2.16 2.16 10.82
N GLU A 68 -1.64 2.94 9.87
CA GLU A 68 -1.60 2.55 8.46
C GLU A 68 -0.54 1.46 8.23
N GLU A 69 0.62 1.60 8.87
CA GLU A 69 1.65 0.54 8.87
C GLU A 69 1.10 -0.77 9.42
N ALA A 70 0.40 -0.71 10.56
CA ALA A 70 -0.21 -1.87 11.17
C ALA A 70 -1.22 -2.56 10.24
N ARG A 71 -2.13 -1.81 9.62
CA ARG A 71 -3.12 -2.36 8.67
C ARG A 71 -2.46 -2.98 7.45
N ALA A 72 -1.45 -2.32 6.89
CA ALA A 72 -0.74 -2.82 5.73
C ALA A 72 0.04 -4.10 6.04
N PHE A 73 0.74 -4.18 7.19
CA PHE A 73 1.38 -5.43 7.61
C PHE A 73 0.38 -6.56 7.82
N LYS A 74 -0.77 -6.30 8.44
CA LYS A 74 -1.83 -7.29 8.62
C LYS A 74 -2.32 -7.83 7.27
N ARG A 75 -2.63 -6.94 6.32
CA ARG A 75 -3.10 -7.31 4.98
C ARG A 75 -2.05 -8.13 4.21
N LEU A 76 -0.78 -7.75 4.28
CA LEU A 76 0.32 -8.49 3.63
C LEU A 76 0.50 -9.90 4.23
N LEU A 77 0.29 -10.08 5.53
CA LEU A 77 0.32 -11.39 6.18
C LEU A 77 -0.90 -12.25 5.82
N GLU A 78 -2.10 -11.66 5.79
CA GLU A 78 -3.35 -12.36 5.47
C GLU A 78 -3.38 -12.91 4.04
N LYS A 79 -2.71 -12.22 3.10
CA LYS A 79 -2.52 -12.73 1.73
C LYS A 79 -1.58 -13.94 1.65
N GLY A 80 -0.88 -14.30 2.72
CA GLY A 80 -0.06 -15.52 2.82
C GLY A 80 1.25 -15.50 2.02
N ARG A 81 1.56 -14.40 1.32
CA ARG A 81 2.80 -14.25 0.53
C ARG A 81 3.97 -13.72 1.34
N TYR A 82 3.69 -13.22 2.53
CA TYR A 82 4.67 -12.70 3.46
C TYR A 82 4.53 -13.35 4.83
N ASP A 83 5.67 -13.56 5.48
CA ASP A 83 5.73 -13.87 6.91
C ASP A 83 6.43 -12.72 7.64
N ILE A 84 6.49 -12.79 8.97
CA ILE A 84 7.08 -11.72 9.79
C ILE A 84 8.59 -11.55 9.50
N CYS A 85 9.29 -12.61 9.13
CA CYS A 85 10.70 -12.55 8.77
C CYS A 85 10.91 -11.85 7.42
N SER A 86 10.08 -12.18 6.42
CA SER A 86 10.18 -11.60 5.08
C SER A 86 9.77 -10.13 5.09
N LEU A 87 8.76 -9.73 5.87
CA LEU A 87 8.43 -8.33 6.09
C LEU A 87 9.57 -7.58 6.81
N ALA A 88 10.16 -8.18 7.85
CA ALA A 88 11.28 -7.56 8.58
C ALA A 88 12.46 -7.26 7.65
N GLY A 89 12.84 -8.23 6.82
CA GLY A 89 13.89 -8.07 5.82
C GLY A 89 13.53 -7.03 4.76
N ARG A 90 12.33 -7.12 4.18
CA ARG A 90 11.88 -6.23 3.09
C ARG A 90 11.81 -4.76 3.50
N PHE A 91 11.39 -4.47 4.73
CA PHE A 91 11.23 -3.10 5.20
C PHE A 91 12.39 -2.61 6.09
N GLY A 92 13.45 -3.40 6.26
CA GLY A 92 14.59 -3.04 7.10
C GLY A 92 14.22 -2.80 8.57
N ARG A 93 13.22 -3.53 9.08
CA ARG A 93 12.69 -3.39 10.45
C ARG A 93 12.94 -4.66 11.24
N SER A 94 12.95 -4.55 12.57
CA SER A 94 13.00 -5.73 13.43
C SER A 94 11.66 -6.47 13.45
N LYS A 95 11.68 -7.79 13.67
CA LYS A 95 10.44 -8.56 13.90
C LYS A 95 9.61 -7.96 15.05
N LYS A 96 10.29 -7.49 16.12
CA LYS A 96 9.66 -6.81 17.26
C LYS A 96 8.88 -5.57 16.84
N TYR A 97 9.41 -4.77 15.90
CA TYR A 97 8.71 -3.61 15.36
C TYR A 97 7.39 -4.02 14.68
N ILE A 98 7.44 -5.04 13.82
CA ILE A 98 6.27 -5.56 13.11
C ILE A 98 5.22 -6.08 14.09
N TYR A 99 5.62 -6.91 15.06
CA TYR A 99 4.71 -7.38 16.11
C TYR A 99 4.06 -6.24 16.89
N THR A 100 4.83 -5.21 17.24
CA THR A 100 4.30 -4.05 17.98
C THR A 100 3.26 -3.31 17.14
N ARG A 101 3.49 -3.15 15.83
CA ARG A 101 2.51 -2.54 14.93
C ARG A 101 1.25 -3.40 14.80
N LEU A 102 1.38 -4.71 14.62
CA LEU A 102 0.22 -5.61 14.54
C LEU A 102 -0.63 -5.55 15.81
N LYS A 103 -0.02 -5.53 17.00
CA LYS A 103 -0.73 -5.35 18.27
C LYS A 103 -1.50 -4.04 18.36
N LEU A 104 -1.04 -2.96 17.72
CA LEU A 104 -1.80 -1.72 17.67
C LEU A 104 -3.16 -1.94 16.98
N ASN A 105 -3.24 -2.73 15.91
CA ASN A 105 -4.53 -3.01 15.27
C ASN A 105 -5.53 -3.68 16.22
N GLU A 106 -5.05 -4.63 17.02
CA GLU A 106 -5.87 -5.36 18.00
C GLU A 106 -6.38 -4.42 19.11
N LEU A 107 -5.53 -3.52 19.59
CA LEU A 107 -5.90 -2.51 20.59
C LEU A 107 -6.95 -1.52 20.06
N TYR A 108 -6.87 -1.13 18.79
CA TYR A 108 -7.91 -0.27 18.21
C TYR A 108 -9.24 -1.01 18.03
N ALA A 109 -9.21 -2.30 17.69
CA ALA A 109 -10.42 -3.11 17.59
C ALA A 109 -11.09 -3.27 18.96
N SER A 110 -10.32 -3.59 20.01
CA SER A 110 -10.87 -3.77 21.35
C SER A 110 -11.40 -2.47 21.96
N ILE A 111 -10.77 -1.32 21.68
CA ILE A 111 -11.32 0.00 22.07
C ILE A 111 -12.59 0.30 21.30
N GLY A 112 -12.64 0.00 19.99
CA GLY A 112 -13.85 0.17 19.18
C GLY A 112 -15.03 -0.64 19.73
N GLU A 113 -14.80 -1.92 20.01
CA GLU A 113 -15.81 -2.80 20.63
C GLU A 113 -16.23 -2.32 22.02
N LEU A 114 -15.31 -1.81 22.85
CA LEU A 114 -15.65 -1.27 24.17
C LEU A 114 -16.57 -0.04 24.05
N LEU A 115 -16.29 0.86 23.09
CA LEU A 115 -17.13 2.04 22.84
C LEU A 115 -18.50 1.68 22.25
N ASP A 116 -18.57 0.60 21.46
CA ASP A 116 -19.82 0.12 20.86
C ASP A 116 -20.72 -0.63 21.87
N ASN A 117 -20.11 -1.23 22.90
CA ASN A 117 -20.81 -1.98 23.96
C ASN A 117 -21.26 -1.12 25.15
N ASP A 118 -20.83 0.14 25.27
CA ASP A 118 -21.28 1.09 26.30
C ASP A 118 -22.66 1.74 25.96
N ARG A 119 -23.57 0.98 25.35
CA ARG A 119 -24.96 1.39 25.07
C ARG A 119 -25.97 0.71 25.98
#